data_AF-X1ABN8-F1
#
_entry.id   AF-X1ABN8-F1
#
_cell.length_a   1.000
_cell.length_b   1.000
_cell.length_c   1.000
_cell.angle_alpha   90.00
_cell.angle_beta   90.00
_cell.angle_gamma   90.00
#
_symmetry.space_group_name_H-M   'P 1'
#
loop_
_entity.id
_entity.type
_entity.pdbx_description
1 polymer ?
#
loop_
_entity_poly.entity_id
_entity_poly.type
_entity_poly.pdbx_seq_one_letter_code
_entity_poly.pdbx_strand_id
1 'polypeptide(L)'
;AEPSVTQTMDDIVTRLYATMDPEELVRIDHASAAKFMTDEERKVLATKYWYFDVNVPVVVSVMRNTDQQVVPFWLPEAGFTKTDLVVTNSENWGYEVWRKEFDTGRVELGINGFGKHRTHYFVTVGPRNEGDVVEISNLFPERYSVGMMRKGAFFYNDWSELVVQDMPRSLRGHKLLTTARGRAREAHLVDGFRQTAWPSTKEPTQVILTWSDDPKTSQTVQWRTSTDVADGVVQYKEKGSVGDYLETAASHERIENRLLANDRYCHRHTAVLRGL
;
A
#
# COMPACT_ATOMS: atom_id res chain seq x y z
N ALA A 1 7.20 -16.24 -12.78
CA ALA A 1 6.92 -16.00 -11.35
C ALA A 1 5.43 -15.75 -11.21
N GLU A 2 4.79 -16.24 -10.14
CA GLU A 2 3.39 -15.91 -9.87
C GLU A 2 3.25 -14.40 -9.58
N PRO A 3 2.17 -13.74 -10.04
CA PRO A 3 1.97 -12.31 -9.83
C PRO A 3 1.80 -11.97 -8.33
N SER A 4 2.42 -10.85 -7.92
CA SER A 4 2.28 -10.29 -6.56
C SER A 4 1.10 -9.33 -6.49
N VAL A 5 0.62 -9.02 -5.28
CA VAL A 5 -0.42 -7.98 -5.07
C VAL A 5 0.01 -6.64 -5.69
N THR A 6 1.27 -6.25 -5.55
CA THR A 6 1.78 -5.00 -6.14
C THR A 6 1.66 -5.01 -7.66
N GLN A 7 2.18 -6.05 -8.32
CA GLN A 7 2.09 -6.17 -9.78
C GLN A 7 0.63 -6.18 -10.25
N THR A 8 -0.22 -7.00 -9.61
CA THR A 8 -1.65 -7.06 -9.90
C THR A 8 -2.33 -5.70 -9.76
N MET A 9 -2.03 -4.94 -8.71
CA MET A 9 -2.61 -3.61 -8.52
C MET A 9 -2.10 -2.61 -9.57
N ASP A 10 -0.83 -2.69 -9.98
CA ASP A 10 -0.27 -1.82 -11.01
C ASP A 10 -0.87 -2.12 -12.39
N ASP A 11 -1.13 -3.40 -12.69
CA ASP A 11 -1.82 -3.83 -13.92
C ASP A 11 -3.28 -3.38 -13.93
N ILE A 12 -4.00 -3.56 -12.81
CA ILE A 12 -5.38 -3.06 -12.64
C ILE A 12 -5.44 -1.56 -12.83
N VAL A 13 -4.57 -0.79 -12.15
CA VAL A 13 -4.55 0.67 -12.29
C VAL A 13 -4.21 1.06 -13.73
N THR A 14 -3.25 0.41 -14.36
CA THR A 14 -2.90 0.69 -15.76
C THR A 14 -4.07 0.45 -16.70
N ARG A 15 -4.82 -0.63 -16.50
CA ARG A 15 -6.02 -0.90 -17.27
C ARG A 15 -7.14 0.10 -16.97
N LEU A 16 -7.31 0.55 -15.73
CA LEU A 16 -8.27 1.61 -15.37
C LEU A 16 -7.99 2.90 -16.16
N TYR A 17 -6.73 3.36 -16.20
CA TYR A 17 -6.32 4.53 -17.00
C TYR A 17 -6.53 4.37 -18.51
N ALA A 18 -6.54 3.14 -19.02
CA ALA A 18 -6.80 2.87 -20.44
C ALA A 18 -8.31 2.94 -20.79
N THR A 19 -9.19 2.89 -19.79
CA THR A 19 -10.64 2.76 -19.99
C THR A 19 -11.47 3.88 -19.36
N MET A 20 -10.89 4.65 -18.44
CA MET A 20 -11.58 5.67 -17.65
C MET A 20 -10.86 7.01 -17.76
N ASP A 21 -11.62 8.09 -17.85
CA ASP A 21 -11.10 9.45 -17.75
C ASP A 21 -10.80 9.85 -16.29
N PRO A 22 -10.12 10.98 -16.06
CA PRO A 22 -9.79 11.40 -14.69
C PRO A 22 -10.98 11.64 -13.77
N GLU A 23 -12.16 12.01 -14.28
CA GLU A 23 -13.36 12.24 -13.47
C GLU A 23 -14.04 10.91 -13.09
N GLU A 24 -13.99 9.93 -13.98
CA GLU A 24 -14.44 8.56 -13.72
C GLU A 24 -13.55 7.87 -12.69
N LEU A 25 -12.22 7.99 -12.83
CA LEU A 25 -11.25 7.41 -11.89
C LEU A 25 -11.45 7.90 -10.45
N VAL A 26 -11.71 9.20 -10.27
CA VAL A 26 -11.97 9.79 -8.94
C VAL A 26 -13.27 9.28 -8.32
N ARG A 27 -14.24 8.85 -9.14
CA ARG A 27 -15.54 8.34 -8.70
C ARG A 27 -15.59 6.81 -8.55
N ILE A 28 -14.47 6.11 -8.68
CA ILE A 28 -14.44 4.66 -8.55
C ILE A 28 -14.91 4.22 -7.15
N ASP A 29 -15.93 3.37 -7.12
CA ASP A 29 -16.49 2.81 -5.90
C ASP A 29 -16.13 1.33 -5.72
N HIS A 30 -16.55 0.75 -4.60
CA HIS A 30 -16.26 -0.66 -4.28
C HIS A 30 -16.84 -1.63 -5.32
N ALA A 31 -18.04 -1.34 -5.85
CA ALA A 31 -18.71 -2.21 -6.81
C ALA A 31 -18.00 -2.19 -8.17
N SER A 32 -17.62 -1.01 -8.65
CA SER A 32 -16.92 -0.82 -9.91
C SER A 32 -15.50 -1.37 -9.84
N ALA A 33 -14.79 -1.14 -8.74
CA ALA A 33 -13.46 -1.73 -8.51
C ALA A 33 -13.51 -3.26 -8.56
N ALA A 34 -14.51 -3.89 -7.92
CA ALA A 34 -14.65 -5.34 -7.92
C ALA A 34 -14.99 -5.92 -9.32
N LYS A 35 -15.86 -5.24 -10.08
CA LYS A 35 -16.23 -5.66 -11.44
C LYS A 35 -15.10 -5.52 -12.45
N PHE A 36 -14.13 -4.66 -12.18
CA PHE A 36 -13.00 -4.41 -13.07
C PHE A 36 -11.91 -5.48 -13.00
N MET A 37 -11.98 -6.36 -12.00
CA MET A 37 -11.00 -7.41 -11.77
C MET A 37 -11.32 -8.64 -12.59
N THR A 38 -10.29 -9.22 -13.19
CA THR A 38 -10.35 -10.57 -13.73
C THR A 38 -10.36 -11.59 -12.58
N ASP A 39 -10.81 -12.81 -12.87
CA ASP A 39 -10.82 -13.90 -11.87
C ASP A 39 -9.41 -14.20 -11.33
N GLU A 40 -8.38 -14.11 -12.16
CA GLU A 40 -7.00 -14.36 -11.75
C GLU A 40 -6.47 -13.25 -10.82
N GLU A 41 -6.70 -11.98 -11.15
CA GLU A 41 -6.32 -10.87 -10.28
C GLU A 41 -7.08 -10.94 -8.95
N ARG A 42 -8.37 -11.26 -9.00
CA ARG A 42 -9.21 -11.45 -7.83
C ARG A 42 -8.68 -12.56 -6.92
N LYS A 43 -8.22 -13.66 -7.50
CA LYS A 43 -7.54 -14.76 -6.77
C LYS A 43 -6.25 -14.29 -6.12
N VAL A 44 -5.40 -13.53 -6.82
CA VAL A 44 -4.17 -12.97 -6.24
C VAL A 44 -4.49 -12.07 -5.06
N LEU A 45 -5.44 -11.15 -5.21
CA LEU A 45 -5.86 -10.23 -4.15
C LEU A 45 -6.54 -10.94 -2.96
N ALA A 46 -7.06 -12.14 -3.17
CA ALA A 46 -7.67 -12.98 -2.13
C ALA A 46 -6.65 -13.84 -1.36
N THR A 47 -5.45 -14.08 -1.89
CA THR A 47 -4.55 -15.14 -1.38
C THR A 47 -3.10 -14.71 -1.15
N LYS A 48 -2.60 -13.73 -1.91
CA LYS A 48 -1.18 -13.35 -1.90
C LYS A 48 -0.86 -12.12 -1.05
N TYR A 49 -1.82 -11.66 -0.24
CA TYR A 49 -1.66 -10.46 0.56
C TYR A 49 -1.01 -10.74 1.91
N TRP A 50 -1.42 -11.82 2.56
CA TRP A 50 -0.85 -12.28 3.82
C TRP A 50 -0.93 -13.80 3.85
N TYR A 51 0.22 -14.46 3.89
CA TYR A 51 0.27 -15.91 3.89
C TYR A 51 1.36 -16.42 4.83
N PHE A 52 1.21 -17.66 5.27
CA PHE A 52 2.14 -18.34 6.16
C PHE A 52 1.82 -19.83 6.18
N ASP A 53 2.75 -20.62 6.72
CA ASP A 53 2.57 -22.06 6.89
C ASP A 53 2.44 -22.40 8.37
N VAL A 54 1.57 -23.35 8.69
CA VAL A 54 1.35 -23.89 10.04
C VAL A 54 1.74 -25.36 10.10
N ASN A 55 2.28 -25.79 11.24
CA ASN A 55 2.75 -27.16 11.48
C ASN A 55 1.64 -28.14 11.90
N VAL A 56 0.51 -27.64 12.43
CA VAL A 56 -0.62 -28.42 12.94
C VAL A 56 -1.94 -27.89 12.38
N PRO A 57 -3.05 -28.63 12.49
CA PRO A 57 -4.39 -28.09 12.25
C PRO A 57 -4.69 -26.88 13.15
N VAL A 58 -5.14 -25.77 12.56
CA VAL A 58 -5.36 -24.50 13.26
C VAL A 58 -6.77 -23.94 13.05
N VAL A 59 -7.16 -23.04 13.94
CA VAL A 59 -8.25 -22.08 13.74
C VAL A 59 -7.62 -20.71 13.50
N VAL A 60 -7.90 -20.14 12.33
CA VAL A 60 -7.49 -18.78 11.98
C VAL A 60 -8.66 -17.84 12.28
N SER A 61 -8.40 -16.82 13.08
CA SER A 61 -9.37 -15.77 13.42
C SER A 61 -8.91 -14.42 12.85
N VAL A 62 -9.74 -13.79 12.02
CA VAL A 62 -9.53 -12.46 11.44
C VAL A 62 -10.33 -11.45 12.25
N MET A 63 -9.64 -10.51 12.87
CA MET A 63 -10.23 -9.40 13.62
C MET A 63 -10.39 -8.21 12.69
N ARG A 64 -11.61 -8.03 12.16
CA ARG A 64 -11.96 -6.94 11.26
C ARG A 64 -12.63 -5.82 12.05
N ASN A 65 -12.22 -4.57 11.84
CA ASN A 65 -12.84 -3.45 12.54
C ASN A 65 -14.30 -3.27 12.11
N THR A 66 -15.18 -3.04 13.08
CA THR A 66 -16.63 -2.96 12.87
C THR A 66 -17.06 -1.75 12.04
N ASP A 67 -16.28 -0.67 12.07
CA ASP A 67 -16.60 0.57 11.34
C ASP A 67 -16.20 0.51 9.86
N GLN A 68 -15.50 -0.55 9.46
CA GLN A 68 -15.29 -0.81 8.04
C GLN A 68 -16.65 -1.11 7.41
N GLN A 69 -17.07 -0.32 6.42
CA GLN A 69 -18.40 -0.50 5.82
C GLN A 69 -18.49 -1.76 4.95
N VAL A 70 -17.48 -1.98 4.12
CA VAL A 70 -17.45 -3.10 3.17
C VAL A 70 -16.63 -4.26 3.74
N VAL A 71 -17.22 -5.45 3.77
CA VAL A 71 -16.50 -6.68 4.14
C VAL A 71 -15.55 -7.05 2.99
N PRO A 72 -14.27 -7.37 3.24
CA PRO A 72 -13.38 -7.84 2.19
C PRO A 72 -13.97 -9.06 1.48
N PHE A 73 -14.09 -9.00 0.15
CA PHE A 73 -14.80 -10.02 -0.65
C PHE A 73 -14.28 -11.45 -0.40
N TRP A 74 -12.96 -11.59 -0.24
CA TRP A 74 -12.32 -12.88 -0.03
C TRP A 74 -12.70 -13.53 1.29
N LEU A 75 -13.16 -12.76 2.29
CA LEU A 75 -13.40 -13.28 3.63
C LEU A 75 -14.54 -14.32 3.64
N PRO A 76 -15.77 -13.99 3.20
CA PRO A 76 -16.84 -15.00 3.07
C PRO A 76 -16.51 -16.05 2.00
N GLU A 77 -15.90 -15.66 0.87
CA GLU A 77 -15.62 -16.57 -0.25
C GLU A 77 -14.56 -17.61 0.05
N ALA A 78 -13.58 -17.26 0.89
CA ALA A 78 -12.61 -18.21 1.41
C ALA A 78 -13.22 -19.12 2.48
N GLY A 79 -14.49 -18.94 2.85
CA GLY A 79 -15.19 -19.78 3.83
C GLY A 79 -15.00 -19.34 5.28
N PHE A 80 -14.60 -18.09 5.54
CA PHE A 80 -14.64 -17.58 6.91
C PHE A 80 -16.08 -17.29 7.33
N THR A 81 -16.42 -17.66 8.55
CA THR A 81 -17.72 -17.40 9.16
C THR A 81 -17.59 -16.31 10.23
N LYS A 82 -18.49 -15.32 10.17
CA LYS A 82 -18.59 -14.31 11.23
C LYS A 82 -19.11 -14.97 12.51
N THR A 83 -18.50 -14.61 13.64
CA THR A 83 -18.89 -15.08 14.97
C THR A 83 -19.50 -13.95 15.80
N ASP A 84 -20.06 -14.28 16.96
CA ASP A 84 -20.53 -13.29 17.94
C ASP A 84 -19.40 -12.71 18.82
N LEU A 85 -18.16 -13.08 18.55
CA LEU A 85 -17.01 -12.65 19.33
C LEU A 85 -16.54 -11.25 18.90
N VAL A 86 -16.12 -10.48 19.90
CA VAL A 86 -15.59 -9.12 19.72
C VAL A 86 -14.27 -8.97 20.48
N VAL A 87 -13.31 -8.30 19.84
CA VAL A 87 -12.06 -7.83 20.46
C VAL A 87 -12.08 -6.31 20.48
N THR A 88 -11.55 -5.70 21.53
CA THR A 88 -11.38 -4.24 21.62
C THR A 88 -9.92 -3.87 21.79
N ASN A 89 -9.58 -2.63 21.42
CA ASN A 89 -8.28 -2.04 21.68
C ASN A 89 -8.33 -1.00 22.81
N SER A 90 -7.18 -0.43 23.18
CA SER A 90 -7.04 0.59 24.23
C SER A 90 -7.84 1.88 23.98
N GLU A 91 -8.27 2.12 22.74
CA GLU A 91 -9.13 3.24 22.32
C GLU A 91 -10.62 2.83 22.22
N ASN A 92 -10.97 1.64 22.73
CA ASN A 92 -12.30 1.04 22.67
C ASN A 92 -12.85 0.79 21.25
N TRP A 93 -12.01 0.70 20.23
CA TRP A 93 -12.48 0.32 18.89
C TRP A 93 -12.80 -1.17 18.85
N GLY A 94 -13.96 -1.50 18.30
CA GLY A 94 -14.45 -2.87 18.16
C GLY A 94 -13.89 -3.57 16.93
N TYR A 95 -13.59 -4.85 17.09
CA TYR A 95 -13.24 -5.76 16.01
C TYR A 95 -14.13 -7.00 16.10
N GLU A 96 -14.92 -7.23 15.06
CA GLU A 96 -15.65 -8.48 14.87
C GLU A 96 -14.68 -9.59 14.47
N VAL A 97 -14.99 -10.82 14.89
CA VAL A 97 -14.12 -11.96 14.65
C VAL A 97 -14.75 -12.89 13.61
N TRP A 98 -13.99 -13.12 12.54
CA TRP A 98 -14.30 -14.11 11.50
C TRP A 98 -13.38 -15.31 11.66
N ARG A 99 -13.90 -16.55 11.53
CA ARG A 99 -13.13 -17.77 11.76
C ARG A 99 -13.19 -18.75 10.61
N LYS A 100 -12.09 -19.47 10.41
CA LYS A 100 -12.01 -20.64 9.54
C LYS A 100 -10.98 -21.62 10.08
N GLU A 101 -11.27 -22.91 9.92
CA GLU A 101 -10.33 -23.98 10.24
C GLU A 101 -9.45 -24.30 9.02
N PHE A 102 -8.18 -24.56 9.28
CA PHE A 102 -7.20 -24.94 8.26
C PHE A 102 -6.42 -26.16 8.73
N ASP A 103 -6.25 -27.15 7.86
CA ASP A 103 -5.34 -28.27 8.13
C ASP A 103 -3.89 -27.79 8.14
N THR A 104 -2.96 -28.66 8.54
CA THR A 104 -1.53 -28.38 8.46
C THR A 104 -1.14 -27.92 7.06
N GLY A 105 -0.28 -26.90 6.98
CA GLY A 105 0.24 -26.37 5.72
C GLY A 105 -0.10 -24.90 5.52
N ARG A 106 -0.39 -24.56 4.27
CA ARG A 106 -0.47 -23.17 3.79
C ARG A 106 -1.78 -22.48 4.20
N VAL A 107 -1.67 -21.30 4.77
CA VAL A 107 -2.78 -20.34 4.98
C VAL A 107 -2.56 -19.12 4.09
N GLU A 108 -3.60 -18.73 3.36
CA GLU A 108 -3.60 -17.59 2.44
C GLU A 108 -4.77 -16.67 2.76
N LEU A 109 -4.48 -15.37 2.89
CA LEU A 109 -5.44 -14.32 3.22
C LEU A 109 -5.30 -13.16 2.23
N GLY A 110 -6.41 -12.45 2.05
CA GLY A 110 -6.52 -11.40 1.05
C GLY A 110 -6.35 -9.98 1.58
N ILE A 111 -6.47 -9.01 0.67
CA ILE A 111 -6.34 -7.58 0.96
C ILE A 111 -7.39 -7.09 1.99
N ASN A 112 -7.13 -5.94 2.64
CA ASN A 112 -8.12 -5.31 3.52
C ASN A 112 -9.37 -4.80 2.79
N GLY A 113 -9.38 -4.80 1.46
CA GLY A 113 -10.39 -4.19 0.60
C GLY A 113 -9.83 -3.01 -0.20
N PHE A 114 -10.68 -2.39 -1.02
CA PHE A 114 -10.27 -1.34 -1.97
C PHE A 114 -10.31 0.08 -1.41
N GLY A 115 -10.84 0.28 -0.20
CA GLY A 115 -10.87 1.57 0.47
C GLY A 115 -9.72 1.73 1.46
N LYS A 116 -9.35 2.97 1.78
CA LYS A 116 -8.33 3.28 2.81
C LYS A 116 -8.94 3.32 4.21
N HIS A 117 -9.60 2.23 4.60
CA HIS A 117 -10.05 2.09 5.98
C HIS A 117 -8.86 2.18 6.93
N ARG A 118 -8.96 3.03 7.95
CA ARG A 118 -7.80 3.38 8.81
C ARG A 118 -7.26 2.18 9.58
N THR A 119 -8.14 1.29 10.00
CA THR A 119 -7.79 0.08 10.76
C THR A 119 -7.71 -1.10 9.81
N HIS A 120 -6.54 -1.73 9.77
CA HIS A 120 -6.35 -2.95 9.01
C HIS A 120 -6.78 -4.15 9.87
N TYR A 121 -7.34 -5.21 9.27
CA TYR A 121 -7.59 -6.40 10.07
C TYR A 121 -6.28 -6.97 10.64
N PHE A 122 -6.35 -7.63 11.80
CA PHE A 122 -5.24 -8.42 12.34
C PHE A 122 -5.68 -9.86 12.54
N VAL A 123 -4.72 -10.77 12.73
CA VAL A 123 -4.99 -12.21 12.66
C VAL A 123 -4.45 -12.92 13.89
N THR A 124 -5.19 -13.91 14.38
CA THR A 124 -4.71 -14.86 15.36
C THR A 124 -4.81 -16.27 14.84
N VAL A 125 -3.86 -17.10 15.25
CA VAL A 125 -3.78 -18.51 14.88
C VAL A 125 -3.68 -19.32 16.16
N GLY A 126 -4.72 -20.11 16.42
CA GLY A 126 -4.79 -21.03 17.56
C GLY A 126 -4.80 -22.47 17.09
N PRO A 127 -4.41 -23.43 17.95
CA PRO A 127 -4.52 -24.84 17.61
C PRO A 127 -6.01 -25.23 17.47
N ARG A 128 -6.32 -26.12 16.54
CA ARG A 128 -7.67 -26.69 16.44
C ARG A 128 -7.90 -27.73 17.53
N ASN A 129 -6.88 -28.54 17.83
CA ASN A 129 -6.94 -29.58 18.85
C ASN A 129 -6.27 -29.11 20.14
N GLU A 130 -6.82 -29.53 21.28
CA GLU A 130 -6.24 -29.21 22.58
C GLU A 130 -4.86 -29.86 22.74
N GLY A 131 -3.89 -29.09 23.24
CA GLY A 131 -2.51 -29.55 23.45
C GLY A 131 -1.54 -29.33 22.28
N ASP A 132 -2.05 -29.07 21.08
CA ASP A 132 -1.19 -28.79 19.91
C ASP A 132 -0.42 -27.47 20.10
N VAL A 133 0.85 -27.47 19.70
CA VAL A 133 1.72 -26.29 19.71
C VAL A 133 1.84 -25.74 18.31
N VAL A 134 1.25 -24.56 18.09
CA VAL A 134 1.28 -23.87 16.79
C VAL A 134 2.63 -23.19 16.57
N GLU A 135 3.27 -23.57 15.46
CA GLU A 135 4.42 -22.89 14.86
C GLU A 135 4.01 -22.28 13.53
N ILE A 136 4.53 -21.08 13.25
CA ILE A 136 4.26 -20.33 12.02
C ILE A 136 5.59 -20.12 11.31
N SER A 137 5.65 -20.48 10.03
CA SER A 137 6.80 -20.29 9.16
C SER A 137 6.38 -19.65 7.84
N ASN A 138 7.36 -19.24 7.01
CA ASN A 138 7.12 -18.66 5.68
C ASN A 138 6.10 -17.50 5.67
N LEU A 139 6.13 -16.69 6.75
CA LEU A 139 5.24 -15.55 6.94
C LEU A 139 5.59 -14.44 5.96
N PHE A 140 4.59 -14.00 5.20
CA PHE A 140 4.70 -12.85 4.32
C PHE A 140 3.69 -11.76 4.68
N PRO A 141 4.10 -10.48 4.74
CA PRO A 141 5.48 -10.01 4.63
C PRO A 141 6.38 -10.41 5.82
N GLU A 142 7.63 -10.80 5.54
CA GLU A 142 8.59 -11.32 6.55
C GLU A 142 8.91 -10.34 7.69
N ARG A 143 8.76 -9.04 7.41
CA ARG A 143 9.05 -7.95 8.37
C ARG A 143 8.11 -7.90 9.57
N TYR A 144 7.00 -8.64 9.55
CA TYR A 144 6.01 -8.60 10.63
C TYR A 144 6.26 -9.67 11.69
N SER A 145 6.09 -9.29 12.95
CA SER A 145 6.35 -10.18 14.08
C SER A 145 5.12 -11.02 14.43
N VAL A 146 5.39 -12.21 14.96
CA VAL A 146 4.40 -13.10 15.57
C VAL A 146 4.46 -12.92 17.09
N GLY A 147 3.45 -12.25 17.63
CA GLY A 147 3.25 -12.08 19.06
C GLY A 147 2.37 -13.18 19.66
N MET A 148 1.93 -12.93 20.89
CA MET A 148 0.94 -13.76 21.59
C MET A 148 -0.27 -12.90 21.92
N MET A 149 -1.46 -13.41 21.63
CA MET A 149 -2.72 -12.75 21.92
C MET A 149 -2.96 -12.71 23.43
N ARG A 150 -2.86 -11.52 24.00
CA ARG A 150 -3.11 -11.20 25.41
C ARG A 150 -3.49 -9.73 25.56
N LYS A 151 -4.11 -9.37 26.68
CA LYS A 151 -4.30 -7.97 27.05
C LYS A 151 -2.95 -7.24 27.06
N GLY A 152 -2.91 -6.04 26.48
CA GLY A 152 -1.71 -5.24 26.32
C GLY A 152 -0.82 -5.65 25.14
N ALA A 153 -1.18 -6.66 24.34
CA ALA A 153 -0.44 -7.00 23.12
C ALA A 153 -0.70 -5.95 22.02
N PHE A 154 0.36 -5.42 21.41
CA PHE A 154 0.21 -4.59 20.21
C PHE A 154 -0.01 -5.46 18.97
N PHE A 155 -0.71 -4.92 17.99
CA PHE A 155 -0.99 -5.59 16.72
C PHE A 155 -0.70 -4.71 15.48
N TYR A 156 -0.31 -3.45 15.70
CA TYR A 156 0.19 -2.55 14.66
C TYR A 156 1.63 -2.12 14.95
N ASN A 157 2.54 -2.40 14.02
CA ASN A 157 3.94 -1.99 14.12
C ASN A 157 4.13 -0.47 13.93
N ASP A 158 3.15 0.22 13.33
CA ASP A 158 3.13 1.67 13.14
C ASP A 158 2.27 2.40 14.20
N TRP A 159 1.87 1.72 15.27
CA TRP A 159 1.20 2.30 16.44
C TRP A 159 1.24 1.33 17.65
N SER A 160 2.40 1.19 18.27
CA SER A 160 2.64 0.20 19.34
C SER A 160 1.82 0.45 20.62
N GLU A 161 1.34 1.68 20.85
CA GLU A 161 0.48 2.03 21.99
C GLU A 161 -0.98 1.57 21.80
N LEU A 162 -1.38 1.27 20.56
CA LEU A 162 -2.70 0.71 20.27
C LEU A 162 -2.66 -0.81 20.51
N VAL A 163 -3.12 -1.20 21.70
CA VAL A 163 -2.97 -2.57 22.22
C VAL A 163 -4.33 -3.23 22.44
N VAL A 164 -4.35 -4.56 22.48
CA VAL A 164 -5.55 -5.34 22.84
C VAL A 164 -5.98 -4.99 24.25
N GLN A 165 -7.23 -4.56 24.42
CA GLN A 165 -7.80 -4.19 25.71
C GLN A 165 -8.64 -5.34 26.29
N ASP A 166 -9.66 -5.76 25.55
CA ASP A 166 -10.52 -6.88 25.92
C ASP A 166 -10.66 -7.87 24.77
N MET A 167 -10.76 -9.15 25.12
CA MET A 167 -10.83 -10.23 24.14
C MET A 167 -11.51 -11.47 24.76
N PRO A 168 -12.16 -12.31 23.95
CA PRO A 168 -12.73 -13.57 24.40
C PRO A 168 -11.65 -14.51 24.94
N ARG A 169 -12.01 -15.34 25.94
CA ARG A 169 -11.10 -16.35 26.51
C ARG A 169 -10.57 -17.30 25.45
N SER A 170 -11.38 -17.64 24.45
CA SER A 170 -11.03 -18.56 23.35
C SER A 170 -9.96 -18.02 22.38
N LEU A 171 -9.55 -16.75 22.48
CA LEU A 171 -8.44 -16.19 21.69
C LEU A 171 -7.15 -16.05 22.52
N ARG A 172 -7.20 -16.26 23.83
CA ARG A 172 -6.05 -16.03 24.72
C ARG A 172 -4.95 -17.05 24.45
N GLY A 173 -3.74 -16.57 24.27
CA GLY A 173 -2.55 -17.40 24.02
C GLY A 173 -2.36 -17.81 22.56
N HIS A 174 -3.33 -17.54 21.67
CA HIS A 174 -3.14 -17.75 20.23
C HIS A 174 -1.96 -16.92 19.72
N LYS A 175 -1.29 -17.38 18.66
CA LYS A 175 -0.28 -16.59 17.96
C LYS A 175 -0.97 -15.37 17.37
N LEU A 176 -0.43 -14.18 17.59
CA LEU A 176 -0.94 -12.90 17.09
C LEU A 176 -0.04 -12.42 15.96
N LEU A 177 -0.56 -12.39 14.73
CA LEU A 177 0.17 -11.85 13.60
C LEU A 177 -0.01 -10.33 13.58
N THR A 178 1.09 -9.60 13.74
CA THR A 178 1.09 -8.14 13.71
C THR A 178 1.03 -7.61 12.27
N THR A 179 0.53 -6.40 12.08
CA THR A 179 0.42 -5.75 10.77
C THR A 179 0.85 -4.27 10.87
N ALA A 180 0.53 -3.45 9.87
CA ALA A 180 0.62 -1.99 9.94
C ALA A 180 -0.63 -1.38 9.33
N ARG A 181 -1.12 -0.27 9.89
CA ARG A 181 -2.30 0.42 9.37
C ARG A 181 -2.10 0.88 7.92
N GLY A 182 -0.87 1.31 7.60
CA GLY A 182 -0.49 1.77 6.26
C GLY A 182 -0.71 0.75 5.14
N ARG A 183 -0.78 -0.55 5.43
CA ARG A 183 -0.91 -1.60 4.41
C ARG A 183 -2.22 -1.54 3.62
N ALA A 184 -3.26 -0.91 4.14
CA ALA A 184 -4.51 -0.69 3.38
C ALA A 184 -4.26 0.07 2.06
N ARG A 185 -3.15 0.83 1.96
CA ARG A 185 -2.75 1.53 0.72
C ARG A 185 -2.28 0.61 -0.40
N GLU A 186 -1.87 -0.62 -0.08
CA GLU A 186 -1.35 -1.59 -1.07
C GLU A 186 -2.40 -1.90 -2.16
N ALA A 187 -3.69 -1.94 -1.78
CA ALA A 187 -4.82 -2.22 -2.68
C ALA A 187 -5.85 -1.06 -2.78
N HIS A 188 -5.46 0.15 -2.42
CA HIS A 188 -6.37 1.30 -2.35
C HIS A 188 -6.73 1.85 -3.74
N LEU A 189 -8.02 1.87 -4.05
CA LEU A 189 -8.61 2.40 -5.29
C LEU A 189 -9.74 3.41 -4.98
N VAL A 190 -10.68 3.03 -4.12
CA VAL A 190 -11.86 3.84 -3.76
C VAL A 190 -11.42 5.05 -2.96
N ASP A 191 -11.77 6.25 -3.43
CA ASP A 191 -11.26 7.55 -2.92
C ASP A 191 -9.71 7.66 -2.98
N GLY A 192 -9.07 6.81 -3.79
CA GLY A 192 -7.62 6.79 -3.96
C GLY A 192 -7.11 7.75 -5.00
N PHE A 193 -7.83 7.88 -6.10
CA PHE A 193 -7.48 8.78 -7.20
C PHE A 193 -7.76 10.23 -6.83
N ARG A 194 -6.83 11.11 -7.20
CA ARG A 194 -6.96 12.56 -7.01
C ARG A 194 -6.58 13.28 -8.29
N GLN A 195 -7.00 14.54 -8.40
CA GLN A 195 -6.59 15.43 -9.46
C GLN A 195 -5.74 16.58 -8.90
N THR A 196 -4.87 17.14 -9.75
CA THR A 196 -4.16 18.38 -9.48
C THR A 196 -4.76 19.51 -10.34
N ALA A 197 -4.80 20.73 -9.81
CA ALA A 197 -5.14 21.92 -10.60
C ALA A 197 -4.01 22.30 -11.59
N TRP A 198 -2.82 21.72 -11.43
CA TRP A 198 -1.61 22.07 -12.18
C TRP A 198 -0.94 20.83 -12.79
N PRO A 199 -1.60 20.16 -13.76
CA PRO A 199 -1.00 19.03 -14.47
C PRO A 199 0.27 19.47 -15.20
N SER A 200 1.21 18.55 -15.39
CA SER A 200 2.45 18.84 -16.10
C SER A 200 2.19 19.19 -17.56
N THR A 201 2.94 20.16 -18.08
CA THR A 201 2.88 20.59 -19.49
C THR A 201 4.28 20.55 -20.09
N LYS A 202 4.41 20.86 -21.38
CA LYS A 202 5.72 20.96 -22.04
C LYS A 202 6.57 22.10 -21.47
N GLU A 203 5.95 23.09 -20.85
CA GLU A 203 6.63 24.23 -20.25
C GLU A 203 7.25 23.84 -18.89
N PRO A 204 8.50 24.26 -18.60
CA PRO A 204 9.13 24.04 -17.30
C PRO A 204 8.31 24.64 -16.15
N THR A 205 7.97 23.81 -15.16
CA THR A 205 7.32 24.22 -13.91
C THR A 205 8.05 23.65 -12.69
N GLN A 206 7.70 24.09 -11.49
CA GLN A 206 8.35 23.64 -10.24
C GLN A 206 9.88 23.73 -10.28
N VAL A 207 10.39 24.86 -10.78
CA VAL A 207 11.83 25.11 -10.84
C VAL A 207 12.40 25.19 -9.42
N ILE A 208 13.42 24.39 -9.14
CA ILE A 208 14.07 24.27 -7.85
C ILE A 208 15.57 24.44 -8.05
N LEU A 209 16.16 25.29 -7.22
CA LEU A 209 17.60 25.47 -7.08
C LEU A 209 18.07 24.73 -5.83
N THR A 210 19.08 23.87 -5.97
CA THR A 210 19.68 23.09 -4.87
C THR A 210 21.15 22.79 -5.15
N TRP A 211 21.83 22.06 -4.27
CA TRP A 211 23.21 21.62 -4.47
C TRP A 211 23.31 20.11 -4.47
N SER A 212 24.06 19.57 -5.44
CA SER A 212 24.39 18.15 -5.53
C SER A 212 25.90 17.90 -5.59
N ASP A 213 26.69 18.96 -5.50
CA ASP A 213 28.16 19.00 -5.59
C ASP A 213 28.69 20.15 -4.70
N ASP A 214 29.97 20.54 -4.79
CA ASP A 214 30.56 21.64 -3.99
C ASP A 214 29.73 22.93 -4.15
N PRO A 215 29.11 23.46 -3.08
CA PRO A 215 28.26 24.63 -3.16
C PRO A 215 29.01 25.93 -3.49
N LYS A 216 30.35 25.94 -3.42
CA LYS A 216 31.15 27.12 -3.79
C LYS A 216 31.26 27.33 -5.29
N THR A 217 31.15 26.26 -6.08
CA THR A 217 31.45 26.28 -7.52
C THR A 217 30.39 25.56 -8.36
N SER A 218 29.22 25.27 -7.77
CA SER A 218 28.15 24.54 -8.46
C SER A 218 26.74 25.00 -8.07
N GLN A 219 25.79 24.74 -8.96
CA GLN A 219 24.36 24.92 -8.75
C GLN A 219 23.60 23.81 -9.48
N THR A 220 22.75 23.08 -8.77
CA THR A 220 21.80 22.16 -9.40
C THR A 220 20.49 22.90 -9.67
N VAL A 221 19.99 22.77 -10.90
CA VAL A 221 18.69 23.26 -11.33
C VAL A 221 17.82 22.05 -11.65
N GLN A 222 16.64 21.98 -11.04
CA GLN A 222 15.65 20.95 -11.35
C GLN A 222 14.34 21.59 -11.78
N TRP A 223 13.60 20.93 -12.66
CA TRP A 223 12.26 21.35 -13.06
C TRP A 223 11.43 20.17 -13.53
N ARG A 224 10.12 20.39 -13.69
CA ARG A 224 9.15 19.40 -14.13
C ARG A 224 8.57 19.77 -15.49
N THR A 225 8.38 18.77 -16.35
CA THR A 225 7.61 18.86 -17.60
C THR A 225 6.69 17.63 -17.75
N SER A 226 5.82 17.63 -18.75
CA SER A 226 5.16 16.41 -19.24
C SER A 226 6.19 15.44 -19.83
N THR A 227 5.74 14.21 -20.08
CA THR A 227 6.57 13.14 -20.68
C THR A 227 6.82 13.32 -22.18
N ASP A 228 6.17 14.29 -22.83
CA ASP A 228 6.44 14.65 -24.24
C ASP A 228 7.81 15.32 -24.44
N VAL A 229 8.43 15.80 -23.36
CA VAL A 229 9.72 16.50 -23.39
C VAL A 229 10.82 15.51 -23.05
N ALA A 230 11.57 15.07 -24.07
CA ALA A 230 12.64 14.09 -23.91
C ALA A 230 13.98 14.69 -23.45
N ASP A 231 14.21 15.98 -23.66
CA ASP A 231 15.50 16.62 -23.40
C ASP A 231 15.31 17.95 -22.67
N GLY A 232 16.36 18.38 -22.00
CA GLY A 232 16.37 19.63 -21.24
C GLY A 232 17.75 20.28 -21.27
N VAL A 233 17.78 21.61 -21.27
CA VAL A 233 19.02 22.39 -21.19
C VAL A 233 18.82 23.56 -20.24
N VAL A 234 19.85 23.88 -19.47
CA VAL A 234 19.93 25.15 -18.73
C VAL A 234 20.93 26.04 -19.43
N GLN A 235 20.46 27.22 -19.82
CA GLN A 235 21.30 28.30 -20.32
C GLN A 235 21.56 29.29 -19.18
N TYR A 236 22.83 29.60 -18.92
CA TYR A 236 23.23 30.51 -17.85
C TYR A 236 24.45 31.33 -18.26
N LYS A 237 24.65 32.48 -17.62
CA LYS A 237 25.84 33.31 -17.81
C LYS A 237 26.06 34.21 -16.62
N GLU A 238 27.30 34.67 -16.46
CA GLU A 238 27.62 35.70 -15.49
C GLU A 238 26.93 37.01 -15.86
N LYS A 239 26.35 37.68 -14.87
CA LYS A 239 25.66 38.96 -15.06
C LYS A 239 26.66 40.02 -15.54
N GLY A 240 26.36 40.65 -16.68
CA GLY A 240 27.20 41.70 -17.26
C GLY A 240 28.26 41.20 -18.24
N SER A 241 28.39 39.88 -18.42
CA SER A 241 29.23 39.31 -19.47
C SER A 241 28.65 39.60 -20.87
N VAL A 242 29.55 39.88 -21.84
CA VAL A 242 29.23 40.17 -23.24
C VAL A 242 29.18 38.89 -24.10
N GLY A 243 29.57 37.75 -23.53
CA GLY A 243 29.61 36.46 -24.22
C GLY A 243 28.25 35.74 -24.31
N ASP A 244 28.26 34.64 -25.05
CA ASP A 244 27.12 33.73 -25.19
C ASP A 244 26.76 33.03 -23.88
N TYR A 245 25.55 32.50 -23.80
CA TYR A 245 25.15 31.65 -22.68
C TYR A 245 25.97 30.36 -22.67
N LEU A 246 26.42 29.98 -21.48
CA LEU A 246 26.88 28.62 -21.23
C LEU A 246 25.67 27.70 -21.18
N GLU A 247 25.82 26.50 -21.72
CA GLU A 247 24.77 25.50 -21.73
C GLU A 247 25.16 24.30 -20.87
N THR A 248 24.19 23.73 -20.20
CA THR A 248 24.35 22.45 -19.52
C THR A 248 23.12 21.60 -19.78
N ALA A 249 23.32 20.47 -20.47
CA ALA A 249 22.27 19.50 -20.70
C ALA A 249 21.79 18.91 -19.37
N ALA A 250 20.49 18.66 -19.27
CA ALA A 250 19.87 17.98 -18.16
C ALA A 250 19.69 16.49 -18.45
N SER A 251 19.83 15.68 -17.41
CA SER A 251 19.23 14.35 -17.38
C SER A 251 17.78 14.46 -16.91
N HIS A 252 16.91 13.56 -17.33
CA HIS A 252 15.55 13.45 -16.78
C HIS A 252 15.25 12.05 -16.26
N GLU A 253 14.38 11.98 -15.26
CA GLU A 253 13.75 10.76 -14.80
C GLU A 253 12.22 10.85 -14.97
N ARG A 254 11.60 9.74 -15.37
CA ARG A 254 10.14 9.65 -15.39
C ARG A 254 9.63 9.31 -14.00
N ILE A 255 8.86 10.22 -13.43
CA ILE A 255 8.18 10.01 -12.15
C ILE A 255 6.75 9.54 -12.41
N GLU A 256 6.36 8.46 -11.75
CA GLU A 256 4.98 8.02 -11.71
C GLU A 256 4.33 8.40 -10.38
N ASN A 257 3.14 9.00 -10.48
CA ASN A 257 2.21 9.13 -9.39
C ASN A 257 0.94 8.33 -9.71
N ARG A 258 0.96 7.04 -9.35
CA ARG A 258 -0.08 6.05 -9.70
C ARG A 258 -1.51 6.53 -9.50
N LEU A 259 -1.75 7.32 -8.44
CA LEU A 259 -3.09 7.78 -8.04
C LEU A 259 -3.35 9.26 -8.37
N LEU A 260 -2.56 9.89 -9.24
CA LEU A 260 -2.82 11.24 -9.75
C LEU A 260 -3.46 11.15 -11.14
N ALA A 261 -4.80 11.16 -11.16
CA ALA A 261 -5.60 10.77 -12.31
C ALA A 261 -5.37 11.61 -13.57
N ASN A 262 -5.09 12.91 -13.42
CA ASN A 262 -4.88 13.82 -14.54
C ASN A 262 -3.40 14.18 -14.81
N ASP A 263 -2.45 13.54 -14.11
CA ASP A 263 -1.01 13.83 -14.26
C ASP A 263 -0.17 12.64 -13.76
N ARG A 264 -0.51 11.42 -14.21
CA ARG A 264 0.09 10.17 -13.71
C ARG A 264 1.61 10.11 -13.92
N TYR A 265 2.08 10.62 -15.05
CA TYR A 265 3.50 10.61 -15.40
C TYR A 265 3.99 12.02 -15.71
N CYS A 266 5.17 12.36 -15.20
CA CYS A 266 5.89 13.58 -15.57
C CYS A 266 7.38 13.29 -15.67
N HIS A 267 8.14 14.17 -16.32
CA HIS A 267 9.59 14.16 -16.31
C HIS A 267 10.12 15.15 -15.28
N ARG A 268 11.08 14.72 -14.48
CA ARG A 268 11.88 15.55 -13.58
C ARG A 268 13.26 15.70 -14.17
N HIS A 269 13.56 16.90 -14.65
CA HIS A 269 14.85 17.25 -15.22
C HIS A 269 15.79 17.73 -14.13
N THR A 270 17.08 17.43 -14.28
CA THR A 270 18.17 17.85 -13.40
C THR A 270 19.39 18.22 -14.22
N ALA A 271 19.86 19.47 -14.09
CA ALA A 271 21.14 19.94 -14.62
C ALA A 271 22.04 20.38 -13.46
N VAL A 272 23.31 19.95 -13.46
CA VAL A 272 24.30 20.35 -12.45
C VAL A 272 25.32 21.26 -13.12
N LEU A 273 25.20 22.56 -12.87
CA LEU A 273 26.15 23.56 -13.32
C LEU A 273 27.41 23.47 -12.47
N ARG A 274 28.60 23.46 -13.09
CA ARG A 274 29.90 23.33 -12.40
C ARG A 274 30.88 24.37 -12.91
N GLY A 275 31.84 24.73 -12.06
CA GLY A 275 32.83 25.75 -12.38
C GLY A 275 32.22 27.16 -12.42
N LEU A 276 31.19 27.38 -11.60
CA LEU A 276 30.57 28.69 -11.38
C LEU A 276 31.49 29.62 -10.58
#